data_AF-A0A972BSS3-F1
#
_entry.id   AF-A0A972BSS3-F1
#
_cell.length_a   1.000
_cell.length_b   1.000
_cell.length_c   1.000
_cell.angle_alpha   90.00
_cell.angle_beta   90.00
_cell.angle_gamma   90.00
#
_symmetry.space_group_name_H-M   'P 1'
#
loop_
_entity.id
_entity.type
_entity.pdbx_description
1 polymer ?
#
loop_
_entity_poly.entity_id
_entity_poly.type
_entity_poly.pdbx_seq_one_letter_code
_entity_poly.pdbx_strand_id
1 'polypeptide(L)'
;MEVSSIPRINYYKADFKTSPKAKENIEEVKDEYIPGQRQTKAVTYERPSAKVDWETIKRLKEESDRIYSHLKQMVAQLLEKQGMTFQEAITIEVDEETRLEAASLIGEGGPLSPEKVSDRIVEFAKAISGGDKEKLGILRSAIEEGFREAAKVLGGKLPEISIRTYELVMEKLDKWEQEDQE
;
A
#
# COMPACT_ATOMS: atom_id res chain seq x y z
N MET A 1 -27.29 20.11 13.44
CA MET A 1 -27.01 19.09 14.47
C MET A 1 -25.52 18.93 14.57
N GLU A 2 -25.03 19.20 15.76
CA GLU A 2 -23.64 19.40 16.12
C GLU A 2 -22.86 18.09 16.13
N VAL A 3 -21.61 18.18 15.71
CA VAL A 3 -20.59 17.13 15.74
C VAL A 3 -20.23 16.82 17.20
N SER A 4 -20.63 15.65 17.68
CA SER A 4 -20.36 15.18 19.04
C SER A 4 -18.86 14.94 19.25
N SER A 5 -18.28 15.76 20.12
CA SER A 5 -16.90 15.72 20.61
C SER A 5 -16.57 14.42 21.37
N ILE A 6 -15.42 13.82 21.07
CA ILE A 6 -14.84 12.74 21.87
C ILE A 6 -13.84 13.36 22.87
N PRO A 7 -13.93 13.08 24.19
CA PRO A 7 -13.03 13.66 25.19
C PRO A 7 -11.65 12.98 25.20
N ARG A 8 -10.58 13.80 25.22
CA ARG A 8 -9.20 13.34 25.46
C ARG A 8 -8.96 13.16 26.96
N ILE A 9 -8.62 11.95 27.37
CA ILE A 9 -8.21 11.62 28.74
C ILE A 9 -6.72 11.91 28.89
N ASN A 10 -6.36 12.79 29.82
CA ASN A 10 -4.98 13.16 30.14
C ASN A 10 -4.59 12.48 31.46
N TYR A 11 -3.63 11.57 31.43
CA TYR A 11 -3.09 10.91 32.62
C TYR A 11 -1.82 11.63 33.10
N TYR A 12 -1.58 11.51 34.42
CA TYR A 12 -0.47 12.00 35.25
C TYR A 12 -0.68 13.36 35.95
N LYS A 13 -1.32 13.27 37.12
CA LYS A 13 -1.04 14.09 38.31
C LYS A 13 0.12 13.46 39.08
N ALA A 14 1.09 14.27 39.51
CA ALA A 14 1.95 13.95 40.63
C ALA A 14 2.14 15.21 41.47
N ASP A 15 1.51 15.19 42.64
CA ASP A 15 1.62 16.19 43.70
C ASP A 15 2.94 16.03 44.47
N PHE A 16 3.61 17.13 44.82
CA PHE A 16 4.50 17.13 45.99
C PHE A 16 4.39 18.44 46.80
N LYS A 17 4.24 18.22 48.12
CA LYS A 17 3.95 19.17 49.21
C LYS A 17 5.16 20.00 49.65
N THR A 18 4.84 21.04 50.42
CA THR A 18 5.61 22.22 50.88
C THR A 18 6.52 22.08 52.13
N SER A 19 7.66 22.83 52.15
CA SER A 19 8.38 23.58 53.24
C SER A 19 9.07 22.84 54.44
N PRO A 20 10.06 23.42 55.20
CA PRO A 20 10.30 24.86 55.52
C PRO A 20 11.76 25.46 55.62
N LYS A 21 11.81 26.82 55.51
CA LYS A 21 12.71 27.95 55.94
C LYS A 21 14.13 27.78 56.59
N ALA A 22 15.09 28.67 56.21
CA ALA A 22 15.68 29.76 57.04
C ALA A 22 16.73 30.71 56.34
N LYS A 23 16.51 32.06 56.45
CA LYS A 23 17.35 33.30 56.60
C LYS A 23 18.82 33.38 56.06
N GLU A 24 19.44 34.48 55.58
CA GLU A 24 19.25 35.95 55.65
C GLU A 24 20.17 36.70 54.64
N ASN A 25 19.73 37.86 54.12
CA ASN A 25 20.38 39.10 53.59
C ASN A 25 21.68 39.12 52.73
N ILE A 26 21.65 39.88 51.61
CA ILE A 26 22.54 41.00 51.19
C ILE A 26 21.94 41.68 49.91
N GLU A 27 21.97 43.02 49.86
CA GLU A 27 21.56 43.93 48.75
C GLU A 27 22.34 43.64 47.45
N GLU A 28 21.85 43.78 46.22
CA GLU A 28 21.58 45.01 45.46
C GLU A 28 21.23 44.65 43.99
N VAL A 29 20.82 45.65 43.19
CA VAL A 29 20.57 45.71 41.73
C VAL A 29 19.11 45.52 41.31
N LYS A 30 18.49 46.66 40.98
CA LYS A 30 17.15 46.76 40.40
C LYS A 30 17.26 46.69 38.88
N ASP A 31 17.42 45.49 38.33
CA ASP A 31 17.30 45.28 36.89
C ASP A 31 15.81 45.20 36.53
N GLU A 32 15.32 46.22 35.83
CA GLU A 32 13.98 46.23 35.28
C GLU A 32 13.93 45.28 34.07
N TYR A 33 13.26 44.13 34.26
CA TYR A 33 13.10 43.11 33.24
C TYR A 33 12.10 43.57 32.18
N ILE A 34 12.60 43.87 30.97
CA ILE A 34 11.78 43.99 29.77
C ILE A 34 11.79 42.63 29.07
N PRO A 35 10.72 41.81 29.13
CA PRO A 35 10.67 40.57 28.37
C PRO A 35 10.67 40.90 26.87
N GLY A 36 11.80 40.65 26.21
CA GLY A 36 11.84 40.55 24.76
C GLY A 36 10.84 39.49 24.29
N GLN A 37 10.00 39.84 23.31
CA GLN A 37 9.04 38.90 22.73
C GLN A 37 9.76 37.61 22.31
N ARG A 38 9.47 36.51 23.00
CA ARG A 38 9.91 35.18 22.56
C ARG A 38 9.27 34.90 21.21
N GLN A 39 10.06 34.98 20.14
CA GLN A 39 9.71 34.34 18.89
C GLN A 39 9.74 32.82 19.13
N THR A 40 8.59 32.23 19.44
CA THR A 40 8.41 30.79 19.35
C THR A 40 8.33 30.41 17.87
N LYS A 41 9.48 30.35 17.19
CA LYS A 41 9.55 29.56 15.97
C LYS A 41 9.44 28.10 16.39
N ALA A 42 8.28 27.50 16.16
CA ALA A 42 8.13 26.06 16.22
C ALA A 42 9.10 25.45 15.20
N VAL A 43 10.24 24.93 15.66
CA VAL A 43 11.09 24.04 14.86
C VAL A 43 10.51 22.64 15.02
N THR A 44 9.34 22.44 14.43
CA THR A 44 8.78 21.11 14.24
C THR A 44 8.80 20.91 12.74
N TYR A 45 9.78 20.15 12.25
CA TYR A 45 9.70 19.64 10.89
C TYR A 45 8.54 18.65 10.86
N GLU A 46 7.37 19.09 10.41
CA GLU A 46 6.35 18.15 9.93
C GLU A 46 6.97 17.43 8.74
N ARG A 47 7.38 16.18 8.96
CA ARG A 47 7.79 15.30 7.86
C ARG A 47 6.60 15.26 6.89
N PRO A 48 6.77 15.61 5.61
CA PRO A 48 5.66 15.61 4.67
C PRO A 48 5.07 14.20 4.66
N SER A 49 3.85 14.05 5.17
CA SER A 49 3.17 12.76 5.21
C SER A 49 3.05 12.27 3.77
N ALA A 50 3.65 11.12 3.47
CA ALA A 50 3.52 10.46 2.19
C ALA A 50 2.03 10.33 1.83
N LYS A 51 1.62 10.99 0.74
CA LYS A 51 0.22 11.05 0.30
C LYS A 51 -0.03 9.95 -0.72
N VAL A 52 -1.19 9.33 -0.63
CA VAL A 52 -1.67 8.34 -1.60
C VAL A 52 -1.69 8.95 -3.00
N ASP A 53 -1.06 8.27 -3.95
CA ASP A 53 -1.11 8.62 -5.37
C ASP A 53 -2.36 8.02 -6.03
N TRP A 54 -3.44 8.80 -6.01
CA TRP A 54 -4.73 8.41 -6.57
C TRP A 54 -4.74 8.32 -8.09
N GLU A 55 -3.88 9.07 -8.78
CA GLU A 55 -3.83 9.07 -10.24
C GLU A 55 -3.27 7.74 -10.74
N THR A 56 -2.15 7.30 -10.16
CA THR A 56 -1.54 6.00 -10.46
C THR A 56 -2.48 4.85 -10.10
N ILE A 57 -3.12 4.90 -8.92
CA ILE A 57 -4.10 3.87 -8.53
C ILE A 57 -5.26 3.78 -9.53
N LYS A 58 -5.80 4.93 -9.97
CA LYS A 58 -6.89 4.97 -10.95
C LYS A 58 -6.44 4.37 -12.28
N ARG A 59 -5.26 4.73 -12.77
CA ARG A 59 -4.69 4.18 -14.01
C ARG A 59 -4.52 2.65 -13.92
N LEU A 60 -3.93 2.15 -12.85
CA LEU A 60 -3.74 0.72 -12.60
C LEU A 60 -5.08 -0.03 -12.53
N LYS A 61 -6.10 0.58 -11.91
CA LYS A 61 -7.44 0.01 -11.87
C LYS A 61 -8.05 -0.09 -13.27
N GLU A 62 -8.00 0.99 -14.05
CA GLU A 62 -8.51 1.01 -15.43
C GLU A 62 -7.81 -0.03 -16.32
N GLU A 63 -6.50 -0.17 -16.18
CA GLU A 63 -5.72 -1.19 -16.89
C GLU A 63 -6.16 -2.61 -16.51
N SER A 64 -6.34 -2.87 -15.21
CA SER A 64 -6.83 -4.17 -14.74
C SER A 64 -8.26 -4.47 -15.22
N ASP A 65 -9.15 -3.49 -15.20
CA ASP A 65 -10.53 -3.64 -15.66
C ASP A 65 -10.59 -3.90 -17.18
N ARG A 66 -9.69 -3.29 -17.97
CA ARG A 66 -9.54 -3.57 -19.41
C ARG A 66 -9.09 -5.00 -19.68
N ILE A 67 -8.04 -5.46 -19.01
CA ILE A 67 -7.52 -6.83 -19.18
C ILE A 67 -8.57 -7.87 -18.77
N TYR A 68 -9.29 -7.62 -17.67
CA TYR A 68 -10.36 -8.50 -17.23
C TYR A 68 -11.53 -8.54 -18.22
N SER A 69 -11.89 -7.39 -18.81
CA SER A 69 -12.93 -7.32 -19.84
C SER A 69 -12.53 -8.08 -21.10
N HIS A 70 -11.27 -7.96 -21.51
CA HIS A 70 -10.72 -8.72 -22.63
C HIS A 70 -10.75 -10.23 -22.39
N LEU A 71 -10.35 -10.69 -21.20
CA LEU A 71 -10.46 -12.11 -20.82
C LEU A 71 -11.92 -12.60 -20.90
N LYS A 72 -12.89 -11.82 -20.42
CA LYS A 72 -14.32 -12.17 -20.53
C LYS A 72 -14.77 -12.30 -21.97
N GLN A 73 -14.33 -11.39 -22.85
CA GLN A 73 -14.68 -11.43 -24.27
C GLN A 73 -14.11 -12.67 -24.94
N MET A 74 -12.84 -12.99 -24.67
CA MET A 74 -12.19 -14.20 -25.19
C MET A 74 -12.96 -15.46 -24.78
N VAL A 75 -13.30 -15.59 -23.49
CA VAL A 75 -14.08 -16.74 -22.99
C VAL A 75 -15.49 -16.75 -23.59
N ALA A 76 -16.15 -15.61 -23.71
CA ALA A 76 -17.48 -15.52 -24.31
C ALA A 76 -17.47 -15.98 -25.78
N GLN A 77 -16.51 -15.50 -26.58
CA GLN A 77 -16.36 -15.91 -27.98
C GLN A 77 -16.06 -17.41 -28.11
N LEU A 78 -15.22 -17.94 -27.23
CA LEU A 78 -14.88 -19.36 -27.22
C LEU A 78 -16.10 -20.24 -26.91
N LEU A 79 -16.95 -19.81 -25.97
CA LEU A 79 -18.21 -20.50 -25.65
C LEU A 79 -19.25 -20.37 -26.77
N GLU A 80 -19.39 -19.18 -27.36
CA GLU A 80 -20.29 -18.92 -28.49
C GLU A 80 -19.93 -19.80 -29.71
N LYS A 81 -18.63 -19.95 -30.02
CA LYS A 81 -18.15 -20.85 -31.08
C LYS A 81 -18.57 -22.32 -30.84
N GLN A 82 -18.76 -22.71 -29.58
CA GLN A 82 -19.22 -24.05 -29.17
C GLN A 82 -20.74 -24.16 -28.99
N GLY A 83 -21.48 -23.07 -29.24
CA GLY A 83 -22.93 -23.02 -29.01
C GLY A 83 -23.31 -23.15 -27.52
N MET A 84 -22.38 -22.84 -26.60
CA MET A 84 -22.58 -22.92 -25.16
C MET A 84 -22.73 -21.54 -24.54
N THR A 85 -23.42 -21.47 -23.40
CA THR A 85 -23.42 -20.30 -22.53
C THR A 85 -22.54 -20.54 -21.29
N PHE A 86 -22.20 -19.47 -20.55
CA PHE A 86 -21.41 -19.56 -19.31
C PHE A 86 -22.01 -20.51 -18.26
N GLN A 87 -23.32 -20.77 -18.29
CA GLN A 87 -24.01 -21.64 -17.33
C GLN A 87 -23.92 -23.13 -17.71
N GLU A 88 -23.67 -23.43 -18.98
CA GLU A 88 -23.67 -24.80 -19.53
C GLU A 88 -22.26 -25.38 -19.68
N ALA A 89 -21.24 -24.53 -19.55
CA ALA A 89 -19.84 -24.88 -19.77
C ALA A 89 -19.26 -25.75 -18.64
N ILE A 90 -19.35 -27.08 -18.79
CA ILE A 90 -18.70 -28.06 -17.90
C ILE A 90 -17.37 -28.53 -18.47
N THR A 91 -17.28 -28.65 -19.79
CA THR A 91 -16.07 -28.99 -20.53
C THR A 91 -16.02 -28.13 -21.76
N ILE A 92 -14.90 -27.45 -21.93
CA ILE A 92 -14.69 -26.41 -22.91
C ILE A 92 -13.53 -26.87 -23.81
N GLU A 93 -13.76 -26.97 -25.11
CA GLU A 93 -12.66 -27.14 -26.05
C GLU A 93 -12.01 -25.79 -26.34
N VAL A 94 -10.68 -25.72 -26.18
CA VAL A 94 -9.93 -24.49 -26.46
C VAL A 94 -9.40 -24.56 -27.87
N ASP A 95 -9.89 -23.67 -28.73
CA ASP A 95 -9.39 -23.56 -30.10
C ASP A 95 -7.96 -22.99 -30.15
N GLU A 96 -7.26 -23.28 -31.24
CA GLU A 96 -5.84 -22.96 -31.36
C GLU A 96 -5.57 -21.44 -31.37
N GLU A 97 -6.44 -20.65 -31.97
CA GLU A 97 -6.34 -19.19 -31.98
C GLU A 97 -6.43 -18.63 -30.56
N THR A 98 -7.48 -19.01 -29.82
CA THR A 98 -7.64 -18.58 -28.41
C THR A 98 -6.48 -19.05 -27.53
N ARG A 99 -5.98 -20.27 -27.75
CA ARG A 99 -4.82 -20.81 -27.02
C ARG A 99 -3.56 -19.98 -27.26
N LEU A 100 -3.29 -19.60 -28.51
CA LEU A 100 -2.13 -18.80 -28.86
C LEU A 100 -2.22 -17.38 -28.30
N GLU A 101 -3.40 -16.78 -28.35
CA GLU A 101 -3.64 -15.46 -27.76
C GLU A 101 -3.43 -15.50 -26.24
N ALA A 102 -4.04 -16.46 -25.55
CA ALA A 102 -3.85 -16.64 -24.10
C ALA A 102 -2.38 -16.89 -23.74
N ALA A 103 -1.66 -17.70 -24.52
CA ALA A 103 -0.23 -17.94 -24.34
C ALA A 103 0.59 -16.66 -24.51
N SER A 104 0.23 -15.80 -25.47
CA SER A 104 0.88 -14.50 -25.65
C SER A 104 0.60 -13.52 -24.51
N LEU A 105 -0.58 -13.59 -23.88
CA LEU A 105 -0.92 -12.70 -22.76
C LEU A 105 -0.10 -13.01 -21.50
N ILE A 106 0.15 -14.30 -21.23
CA ILE A 106 0.91 -14.78 -20.06
C ILE A 106 2.41 -14.94 -20.32
N GLY A 107 2.80 -15.02 -21.59
CA GLY A 107 4.18 -15.16 -22.04
C GLY A 107 5.02 -13.92 -21.76
N GLU A 108 6.31 -13.99 -22.06
CA GLU A 108 7.25 -12.89 -21.81
C GLU A 108 6.80 -11.58 -22.48
N GLY A 109 6.80 -10.48 -21.72
CA GLY A 109 6.35 -9.17 -22.21
C GLY A 109 4.83 -9.02 -22.33
N GLY A 110 4.05 -10.09 -22.15
CA GLY A 110 2.60 -10.04 -22.14
C GLY A 110 2.03 -9.26 -20.94
N PRO A 111 0.82 -8.68 -21.05
CA PRO A 111 0.19 -7.90 -19.99
C PRO A 111 -0.13 -8.70 -18.71
N LEU A 112 -0.23 -10.03 -18.81
CA LEU A 112 -0.44 -10.95 -17.69
C LEU A 112 0.84 -11.76 -17.36
N SER A 113 1.98 -11.38 -17.92
CA SER A 113 3.26 -11.98 -17.56
C SER A 113 3.62 -11.72 -16.10
N PRO A 114 4.40 -12.61 -15.46
CA PRO A 114 4.86 -12.40 -14.08
C PRO A 114 5.55 -11.05 -13.88
N GLU A 115 6.30 -10.59 -14.88
CA GLU A 115 7.01 -9.31 -14.84
C GLU A 115 6.04 -8.12 -14.79
N LYS A 116 5.06 -8.07 -15.70
CA LYS A 116 4.09 -6.97 -15.76
C LYS A 116 3.12 -6.97 -14.59
N VAL A 117 2.69 -8.14 -14.14
CA VAL A 117 1.79 -8.24 -12.99
C VAL A 117 2.52 -7.83 -11.71
N SER A 118 3.78 -8.25 -11.54
CA SER A 118 4.58 -7.82 -10.38
C SER A 118 4.88 -6.32 -10.40
N ASP A 119 5.16 -5.73 -11.57
CA ASP A 119 5.30 -4.26 -11.72
C ASP A 119 4.07 -3.54 -11.20
N ARG A 120 2.88 -3.94 -11.66
CA ARG A 120 1.60 -3.34 -11.25
C ARG A 120 1.35 -3.46 -9.74
N ILE A 121 1.67 -4.61 -9.14
CA ILE A 121 1.50 -4.82 -7.69
C ILE A 121 2.43 -3.89 -6.90
N VAL A 122 3.69 -3.78 -7.31
CA VAL A 122 4.66 -2.90 -6.63
C VAL A 122 4.33 -1.43 -6.87
N GLU A 123 3.92 -1.05 -8.07
CA GLU A 123 3.48 0.31 -8.39
C GLU A 123 2.25 0.69 -7.55
N PHE A 124 1.28 -0.21 -7.40
CA PHE A 124 0.15 -0.01 -6.51
C PHE A 124 0.59 0.15 -5.05
N ALA A 125 1.53 -0.68 -4.59
CA ALA A 125 2.07 -0.61 -3.23
C ALA A 125 2.80 0.72 -2.97
N LYS A 126 3.61 1.20 -3.92
CA LYS A 126 4.26 2.51 -3.88
C LYS A 126 3.22 3.64 -3.88
N ALA A 127 2.19 3.55 -4.72
CA ALA A 127 1.15 4.56 -4.83
C ALA A 127 0.29 4.67 -3.54
N ILE A 128 -0.11 3.54 -2.95
CA ILE A 128 -0.94 3.54 -1.73
C ILE A 128 -0.15 3.95 -0.48
N SER A 129 1.15 3.66 -0.43
CA SER A 129 2.00 4.12 0.69
C SER A 129 2.40 5.58 0.55
N GLY A 130 2.27 6.15 -0.65
CA GLY A 130 2.79 7.46 -1.02
C GLY A 130 4.32 7.48 -1.16
N GLY A 131 4.92 6.32 -1.50
CA GLY A 131 6.37 6.13 -1.53
C GLY A 131 7.01 5.97 -0.16
N ASP A 132 6.23 5.77 0.90
CA ASP A 132 6.73 5.64 2.27
C ASP A 132 7.36 4.27 2.54
N LYS A 133 8.70 4.23 2.60
CA LYS A 133 9.46 3.01 2.91
C LYS A 133 9.28 2.55 4.36
N GLU A 134 8.84 3.39 5.29
CA GLU A 134 8.54 2.95 6.67
C GLU A 134 7.34 1.99 6.71
N LYS A 135 6.48 2.03 5.69
CA LYS A 135 5.34 1.12 5.53
C LYS A 135 5.71 -0.18 4.82
N LEU A 136 6.94 -0.36 4.36
CA LEU A 136 7.35 -1.50 3.54
C LEU A 136 7.13 -2.85 4.25
N GLY A 137 7.36 -2.91 5.56
CA GLY A 137 7.03 -4.11 6.36
C GLY A 137 5.53 -4.45 6.35
N ILE A 138 4.67 -3.43 6.45
CA ILE A 138 3.21 -3.60 6.38
C ILE A 138 2.80 -4.04 4.96
N LEU A 139 3.39 -3.42 3.93
CA LEU A 139 3.11 -3.76 2.53
C LEU A 139 3.51 -5.22 2.21
N ARG A 140 4.71 -5.66 2.60
CA ARG A 140 5.17 -7.05 2.42
C ARG A 140 4.19 -8.04 3.06
N SER A 141 3.82 -7.79 4.31
CA SER A 141 2.89 -8.65 5.04
C SER A 141 1.49 -8.70 4.39
N ALA A 142 0.97 -7.56 3.94
CA ALA A 142 -0.32 -7.49 3.26
C ALA A 142 -0.31 -8.21 1.90
N ILE A 143 0.78 -8.09 1.15
CA ILE A 143 0.96 -8.80 -0.12
C ILE A 143 1.05 -10.31 0.12
N GLU A 144 1.85 -10.75 1.09
CA GLU A 144 1.98 -12.16 1.44
C GLU A 144 0.63 -12.77 1.87
N GLU A 145 -0.14 -12.07 2.70
CA GLU A 145 -1.50 -12.49 3.05
C GLU A 145 -2.39 -12.60 1.81
N GLY A 146 -2.36 -11.61 0.91
CA GLY A 146 -3.14 -11.63 -0.32
C GLY A 146 -2.83 -12.85 -1.21
N PHE A 147 -1.54 -13.19 -1.37
CA PHE A 147 -1.15 -14.39 -2.11
C PHE A 147 -1.57 -15.68 -1.40
N ARG A 148 -1.53 -15.72 -0.07
CA ARG A 148 -2.00 -16.87 0.73
C ARG A 148 -3.51 -17.06 0.61
N GLU A 149 -4.28 -15.98 0.61
CA GLU A 149 -5.73 -16.02 0.38
C GLU A 149 -6.06 -16.49 -1.05
N ALA A 150 -5.32 -15.99 -2.05
CA ALA A 150 -5.45 -16.47 -3.42
C ALA A 150 -5.15 -17.98 -3.53
N ALA A 151 -4.12 -18.47 -2.82
CA ALA A 151 -3.81 -19.90 -2.77
C ALA A 151 -4.99 -20.71 -2.22
N LYS A 152 -5.65 -20.25 -1.15
CA LYS A 152 -6.83 -20.92 -0.56
C LYS A 152 -7.97 -21.01 -1.56
N VAL A 153 -8.26 -19.93 -2.29
CA VAL A 153 -9.31 -19.88 -3.31
C VAL A 153 -9.03 -20.84 -4.46
N LEU A 154 -7.76 -21.02 -4.84
CA LEU A 154 -7.34 -21.90 -5.93
C LEU A 154 -7.08 -23.36 -5.51
N GLY A 155 -7.57 -23.80 -4.35
CA GLY A 155 -7.43 -25.20 -3.91
C GLY A 155 -6.20 -25.48 -3.05
N GLY A 156 -5.67 -24.45 -2.39
CA GLY A 156 -4.61 -24.53 -1.38
C GLY A 156 -3.18 -24.34 -1.92
N LYS A 157 -2.99 -24.28 -3.24
CA LYS A 157 -1.68 -24.03 -3.86
C LYS A 157 -1.80 -23.05 -5.02
N LEU A 158 -0.83 -22.15 -5.13
CA LEU A 158 -0.72 -21.26 -6.27
C LEU A 158 -0.11 -21.98 -7.48
N PRO A 159 -0.60 -21.68 -8.69
CA PRO A 159 0.08 -22.08 -9.92
C PRO A 159 1.51 -21.51 -9.98
N GLU A 160 2.41 -22.19 -10.69
CA GLU A 160 3.82 -21.79 -10.84
C GLU A 160 3.99 -20.34 -11.30
N ILE A 161 3.19 -19.90 -12.29
CA ILE A 161 3.21 -18.52 -12.79
C ILE A 161 2.88 -17.49 -11.70
N SER A 162 1.97 -17.82 -10.79
CA SER A 162 1.59 -16.97 -9.66
C SER A 162 2.68 -16.94 -8.59
N ILE A 163 3.35 -18.07 -8.34
CA ILE A 163 4.52 -18.15 -7.45
C ILE A 163 5.64 -17.28 -8.02
N ARG A 164 5.91 -17.37 -9.32
CA ARG A 164 6.92 -16.54 -9.99
C ARG A 164 6.60 -15.05 -9.87
N THR A 165 5.33 -14.69 -9.99
CA THR A 165 4.87 -13.30 -9.79
C THR A 165 5.15 -12.84 -8.36
N TYR A 166 4.86 -13.66 -7.35
CA TYR A 166 5.13 -13.37 -5.95
C TYR A 166 6.62 -13.13 -5.68
N GLU A 167 7.49 -14.01 -6.18
CA GLU A 167 8.94 -13.88 -6.04
C GLU A 167 9.44 -12.54 -6.60
N LEU A 168 8.99 -12.19 -7.81
CA LEU A 168 9.36 -10.92 -8.45
C LEU A 168 8.85 -9.70 -7.68
N VAL A 169 7.65 -9.78 -7.10
CA VAL A 169 7.14 -8.70 -6.23
C VAL A 169 8.07 -8.51 -5.03
N MET A 170 8.45 -9.59 -4.35
CA MET A 170 9.35 -9.50 -3.19
C MET A 170 10.72 -8.96 -3.57
N GLU A 171 11.31 -9.45 -4.67
CA GLU A 171 12.58 -8.93 -5.20
C GLU A 171 12.51 -7.43 -5.52
N LYS A 172 11.42 -6.96 -6.12
CA LYS A 172 11.21 -5.55 -6.45
C LYS A 172 11.00 -4.68 -5.22
N LEU A 173 10.36 -5.20 -4.18
CA LEU A 173 10.25 -4.51 -2.88
C LEU A 173 11.61 -4.44 -2.17
N ASP A 174 12.42 -5.49 -2.24
CA ASP A 174 13.80 -5.51 -1.70
C ASP A 174 14.68 -4.48 -2.40
N LYS A 175 14.61 -4.40 -3.74
CA LYS A 175 15.29 -3.37 -4.52
C LYS A 175 14.85 -1.97 -4.11
N TRP A 176 13.54 -1.75 -3.97
CA TRP A 176 13.00 -0.46 -3.55
C TRP A 176 13.48 -0.06 -2.14
N GLU A 177 13.63 -1.00 -1.22
CA GLU A 177 14.21 -0.75 0.11
C GLU A 177 15.68 -0.25 0.02
N GLN A 178 16.43 -0.75 -0.96
CA GLN A 178 17.84 -0.45 -1.17
C GLN A 178 18.10 0.82 -2.01
N GLU A 179 17.13 1.31 -2.80
CA GLU A 179 17.28 2.47 -3.72
C GLU A 179 17.78 3.78 -3.06
N ASP A 180 17.67 3.97 -1.74
CA ASP A 180 18.15 5.20 -1.05
C ASP A 180 19.47 4.97 -0.27
N GLN A 181 20.07 3.78 -0.37
CA GLN A 181 21.31 3.44 0.34
C GLN A 181 22.58 3.62 -0.53
N GLU A 182 22.42 4.11 -1.77
CA GLU A 182 23.50 4.53 -2.69
C GLU A 182 23.55 6.06 -2.83
#